data_AF-A0A127ZA79-F1
#
_entry.id   AF-A0A127ZA79-F1
#
_cell.length_a   1.000
_cell.length_b   1.000
_cell.length_c   1.000
_cell.angle_alpha   90.00
_cell.angle_beta   90.00
_cell.angle_gamma   90.00
#
_symmetry.space_group_name_H-M   'P 1'
#
loop_
_entity.id
_entity.type
_entity.pdbx_description
1 polymer ?
#
loop_
_entity_poly.entity_id
_entity_poly.type
_entity_poly.pdbx_seq_one_letter_code
_entity_poly.pdbx_strand_id
1 'polypeptide(L)'
;MLFFRSLHPVTLLALAIMVKGAPQPVRSPPDVIMKSEVKIQELWHLASSGTLYRNLPVSYDHLQSSWNSFLSTKGGNLVETFYSDQKRVHLYSKRKQGRTRFLNLTSQRDAKTYQFKPEDYPIKREMAVLLIEAFAQERANALAAGASSSLQAANVGASTSRRTLDLFVNREAPAARTHSIANLPVINREDWGKGLNLGWNTGASGS
;
A
#
# COMPACT_ATOMS: atom_id res chain seq x y z
N MET A 1 -29.93 -86.79 12.88
CA MET A 1 -29.66 -85.96 11.68
C MET A 1 -29.43 -84.52 12.14
N LEU A 2 -28.21 -84.03 11.91
CA LEU A 2 -27.71 -82.70 12.24
C LEU A 2 -28.05 -81.73 11.10
N PHE A 3 -28.59 -80.55 11.41
CA PHE A 3 -28.48 -79.38 10.52
C PHE A 3 -28.33 -78.11 11.35
N PHE A 4 -27.07 -77.80 11.69
CA PHE A 4 -26.65 -76.46 12.08
C PHE A 4 -26.68 -75.56 10.84
N ARG A 5 -27.62 -74.60 10.79
CA ARG A 5 -27.59 -73.51 9.81
C ARG A 5 -26.94 -72.29 10.44
N SER A 6 -25.64 -72.18 10.25
CA SER A 6 -24.86 -70.95 10.35
C SER A 6 -25.11 -70.13 9.08
N LEU A 7 -25.57 -68.87 9.20
CA LEU A 7 -25.54 -67.88 8.13
C LEU A 7 -25.24 -66.48 8.72
N HIS A 8 -24.34 -65.79 8.03
CA HIS A 8 -23.42 -64.77 8.50
C HIS A 8 -24.04 -63.39 8.81
N PRO A 9 -23.43 -62.57 9.68
CA PRO A 9 -23.72 -61.16 9.78
C PRO A 9 -23.24 -60.44 8.50
N VAL A 10 -24.17 -59.97 7.69
CA VAL A 10 -23.89 -59.06 6.56
C VAL A 10 -23.40 -57.73 7.16
N THR A 11 -22.08 -57.57 7.16
CA THR A 11 -21.43 -56.35 7.66
C THR A 11 -21.43 -55.34 6.52
N LEU A 12 -22.42 -54.44 6.52
CA LEU A 12 -22.46 -53.29 5.60
C LEU A 12 -21.34 -52.31 5.96
N LEU A 13 -20.21 -52.44 5.27
CA LEU A 13 -19.11 -51.47 5.32
C LEU A 13 -19.55 -50.20 4.56
N ALA A 14 -20.15 -49.26 5.28
CA ALA A 14 -20.42 -47.92 4.77
C ALA A 14 -19.07 -47.20 4.54
N LEU A 15 -18.60 -47.23 3.30
CA LEU A 15 -17.44 -46.47 2.84
C LEU A 15 -17.80 -44.98 2.85
N ALA A 16 -17.62 -44.34 4.01
CA ALA A 16 -17.66 -42.89 4.12
C ALA A 16 -16.45 -42.32 3.37
N ILE A 17 -16.63 -42.01 2.09
CA ILE A 17 -15.67 -41.24 1.31
C ILE A 17 -15.67 -39.84 1.92
N MET A 18 -14.79 -39.61 2.89
CA MET A 18 -14.37 -38.27 3.27
C MET A 18 -13.73 -37.65 2.03
N VAL A 19 -14.53 -36.91 1.25
CA VAL A 19 -14.03 -35.94 0.31
C VAL A 19 -13.36 -34.85 1.15
N LYS A 20 -12.12 -35.10 1.60
CA LYS A 20 -11.22 -34.04 2.06
C LYS A 20 -11.09 -33.10 0.87
N GLY A 21 -11.77 -31.96 0.96
CA GLY A 21 -11.84 -30.97 -0.11
C GLY A 21 -10.45 -30.75 -0.69
N ALA A 22 -10.32 -31.00 -2.00
CA ALA A 22 -9.07 -30.79 -2.70
C ALA A 22 -8.58 -29.36 -2.40
N PRO A 23 -7.28 -29.18 -2.07
CA PRO A 23 -6.73 -27.86 -1.82
C PRO A 23 -7.05 -26.98 -3.04
N GLN A 24 -7.76 -25.88 -2.82
CA GLN A 24 -8.07 -24.97 -3.91
C GLN A 24 -6.76 -24.48 -4.53
N PRO A 25 -6.64 -24.46 -5.87
CA PRO A 25 -5.43 -24.00 -6.52
C PRO A 25 -5.10 -22.58 -6.05
N VAL A 26 -3.88 -22.40 -5.53
CA VAL A 26 -3.37 -21.08 -5.16
C VAL A 26 -3.35 -20.24 -6.44
N ARG A 27 -4.08 -19.12 -6.43
CA ARG A 27 -4.11 -18.18 -7.56
C ARG A 27 -2.68 -17.76 -7.87
N SER A 28 -2.24 -17.79 -9.12
CA SER A 28 -0.91 -17.27 -9.48
C SER A 28 -0.83 -15.76 -9.22
N PRO A 29 0.32 -15.23 -8.75
CA PRO A 29 0.49 -13.79 -8.56
C PRO A 29 0.30 -13.03 -9.89
N PRO A 30 -0.38 -11.87 -9.90
CA PRO A 30 -0.51 -11.07 -11.11
C PRO A 30 0.81 -10.37 -11.47
N ASP A 31 0.95 -9.94 -12.73
CA ASP A 31 2.16 -9.29 -13.26
C ASP A 31 2.64 -8.10 -12.43
N VAL A 32 1.72 -7.29 -11.90
CA VAL A 32 2.06 -6.14 -11.05
C VAL A 32 2.79 -6.57 -9.77
N ILE A 33 2.45 -7.73 -9.22
CA ILE A 33 3.12 -8.30 -8.05
C ILE A 33 4.45 -8.90 -8.47
N MET A 34 4.49 -9.67 -9.56
CA MET A 34 5.73 -10.28 -10.05
C MET A 34 6.83 -9.25 -10.37
N LYS A 35 6.44 -8.06 -10.86
CA LYS A 35 7.35 -6.95 -11.17
C LYS A 35 7.60 -6.02 -9.97
N SER A 36 6.93 -6.22 -8.84
CA SER A 36 7.10 -5.41 -7.63
C SER A 36 8.34 -5.83 -6.84
N GLU A 37 8.74 -5.00 -5.89
CA GLU A 37 9.81 -5.34 -4.93
C GLU A 37 9.51 -6.62 -4.15
N VAL A 38 10.55 -7.37 -3.79
CA VAL A 38 10.45 -8.69 -3.11
C VAL A 38 9.55 -8.63 -1.87
N LYS A 39 9.61 -7.53 -1.12
CA LYS A 39 8.77 -7.33 0.08
C LYS A 39 7.28 -7.23 -0.22
N ILE A 40 6.87 -6.65 -1.35
CA ILE A 40 5.47 -6.64 -1.76
C ILE A 40 5.01 -8.04 -2.20
N GLN A 41 5.88 -8.80 -2.86
CA GLN A 41 5.61 -10.21 -3.19
C GLN A 41 5.41 -11.06 -1.93
N GLU A 42 6.27 -10.90 -0.91
CA GLU A 42 6.13 -11.54 0.40
C GLU A 42 4.79 -11.15 1.07
N LEU A 43 4.41 -9.87 1.06
CA LEU A 43 3.11 -9.42 1.58
C LEU A 43 1.93 -10.05 0.84
N TRP A 44 2.03 -10.24 -0.47
CA TRP A 44 1.00 -10.90 -1.28
C TRP A 44 0.87 -12.38 -0.86
N HIS A 45 1.99 -13.08 -0.65
CA HIS A 45 1.97 -14.45 -0.14
C HIS A 45 1.35 -14.54 1.27
N LEU A 46 1.70 -13.62 2.16
CA LEU A 46 1.12 -13.53 3.50
C LEU A 46 -0.39 -13.28 3.45
N ALA A 47 -0.86 -12.36 2.59
CA ALA A 47 -2.28 -12.12 2.39
C ALA A 47 -3.02 -13.34 1.83
N SER A 48 -2.39 -14.04 0.87
CA SER A 48 -2.94 -15.27 0.27
C SER A 48 -3.05 -16.43 1.27
N SER A 49 -2.16 -16.48 2.26
CA SER A 49 -2.13 -17.46 3.35
C SER A 49 -2.95 -17.04 4.59
N GLY A 50 -3.64 -15.90 4.52
CA GLY A 50 -4.60 -15.50 5.55
C GLY A 50 -4.07 -14.50 6.58
N THR A 51 -2.95 -13.84 6.32
CA THR A 51 -2.37 -12.82 7.19
C THR A 51 -2.30 -11.47 6.49
N LEU A 52 -2.96 -10.45 7.05
CA LEU A 52 -2.87 -9.07 6.56
C LEU A 52 -2.38 -8.14 7.68
N TYR A 53 -1.28 -7.45 7.43
CA TYR A 53 -0.67 -6.52 8.38
C TYR A 53 -1.24 -5.12 8.26
N ARG A 54 -1.70 -4.54 9.38
CA ARG A 54 -1.94 -3.10 9.48
C ARG A 54 -0.62 -2.35 9.63
N ASN A 55 0.14 -2.76 10.65
CA ASN A 55 1.50 -2.32 10.91
C ASN A 55 2.42 -3.41 10.38
N LEU A 56 3.23 -3.06 9.40
CA LEU A 56 4.18 -3.96 8.78
C LEU A 56 5.30 -4.28 9.77
N PRO A 57 5.87 -5.49 9.73
CA PRO A 57 7.05 -5.82 10.52
C PRO A 57 8.24 -4.91 10.17
N VAL A 58 9.23 -4.81 11.06
CA VAL A 58 10.43 -3.95 10.90
C VAL A 58 11.16 -4.18 9.58
N SER A 59 11.18 -5.41 9.06
CA SER A 59 11.78 -5.75 7.75
C SER A 59 11.09 -5.09 6.54
N TYR A 60 9.98 -4.39 6.75
CA TYR A 60 9.17 -3.70 5.75
C TYR A 60 9.00 -2.21 6.10
N ASP A 61 9.79 -1.66 7.02
CA ASP A 61 9.60 -0.31 7.55
C ASP A 61 9.60 0.77 6.45
N HIS A 62 10.42 0.59 5.40
CA HIS A 62 10.46 1.48 4.24
C HIS A 62 9.13 1.57 3.47
N LEU A 63 8.26 0.57 3.60
CA LEU A 63 6.92 0.56 3.02
C LEU A 63 5.86 1.16 3.94
N GLN A 64 6.10 1.24 5.26
CA GLN A 64 5.09 1.53 6.28
C GLN A 64 4.34 2.85 6.01
N SER A 65 5.08 3.91 5.69
CA SER A 65 4.49 5.22 5.40
C SER A 65 3.56 5.18 4.17
N SER A 66 4.04 4.58 3.07
CA SER A 66 3.24 4.42 1.84
C SER A 66 2.03 3.50 2.03
N TRP A 67 2.17 2.43 2.81
CA TRP A 67 1.10 1.50 3.15
C TRP A 67 0.02 2.18 3.99
N ASN A 68 0.42 2.97 4.99
CA ASN A 68 -0.51 3.77 5.79
C ASN A 68 -1.32 4.76 4.93
N SER A 69 -0.62 5.48 4.05
CA SER A 69 -1.24 6.45 3.13
C SER A 69 -2.23 5.77 2.18
N PHE A 70 -1.86 4.64 1.58
CA PHE A 70 -2.74 3.84 0.73
C PHE A 70 -4.00 3.40 1.48
N LEU A 71 -3.84 2.82 2.67
CA LEU A 71 -4.97 2.30 3.44
C LEU A 71 -5.97 3.41 3.81
N SER A 72 -5.48 4.60 4.22
CA SER A 72 -6.34 5.72 4.60
C SER A 72 -7.02 6.40 3.41
N THR A 73 -6.39 6.42 2.24
CA THR A 73 -6.91 7.16 1.07
C THR A 73 -7.75 6.30 0.14
N LYS A 74 -7.31 5.06 -0.13
CA LYS A 74 -7.91 4.16 -1.14
C LYS A 74 -8.46 2.88 -0.53
N GLY A 75 -7.84 2.38 0.54
CA GLY A 75 -8.18 1.09 1.15
C GLY A 75 -9.66 0.99 1.54
N GLY A 76 -10.20 2.01 2.21
CA GLY A 76 -11.60 2.00 2.65
C GLY A 76 -12.60 1.86 1.50
N ASN A 77 -12.42 2.64 0.43
CA ASN A 77 -13.28 2.58 -0.75
C ASN A 77 -13.20 1.22 -1.46
N LEU A 78 -12.00 0.63 -1.56
CA LEU A 78 -11.83 -0.71 -2.12
C LEU A 78 -12.61 -1.77 -1.33
N VAL A 79 -12.55 -1.71 0.00
CA VAL A 79 -13.33 -2.61 0.87
C VAL A 79 -14.82 -2.42 0.65
N GLU A 80 -15.30 -1.17 0.65
CA GLU A 80 -16.72 -0.89 0.44
C GLU A 80 -17.22 -1.40 -0.92
N THR A 81 -16.48 -1.09 -1.98
CA THR A 81 -16.81 -1.51 -3.34
C THR A 81 -16.85 -3.03 -3.46
N PHE A 82 -15.84 -3.72 -2.91
CA PHE A 82 -15.75 -5.18 -2.96
C PHE A 82 -16.94 -5.87 -2.27
N TYR A 83 -17.36 -5.36 -1.11
CA TYR A 83 -18.47 -5.96 -0.35
C TYR A 83 -19.85 -5.51 -0.81
N SER A 84 -19.97 -4.40 -1.55
CA SER A 84 -21.24 -3.86 -2.06
C SER A 84 -21.64 -4.43 -3.44
N ASP A 85 -20.76 -5.17 -4.10
CA ASP A 85 -21.03 -5.78 -5.41
C ASP A 85 -22.27 -6.69 -5.39
N GLN A 86 -23.28 -6.34 -6.20
CA GLN A 86 -24.55 -7.06 -6.26
C GLN A 86 -24.42 -8.47 -6.82
N LYS A 87 -23.46 -8.71 -7.72
CA LYS A 87 -23.16 -10.04 -8.28
C LYS A 87 -22.63 -11.01 -7.25
N ARG A 88 -22.34 -10.49 -6.06
CA ARG A 88 -21.75 -11.21 -4.95
C ARG A 88 -22.85 -11.39 -3.85
N VAL A 89 -24.02 -10.75 -3.96
CA VAL A 89 -25.04 -10.62 -2.88
C VAL A 89 -25.61 -11.95 -2.35
N HIS A 90 -25.70 -12.98 -3.16
CA HIS A 90 -26.30 -14.26 -2.76
C HIS A 90 -25.47 -15.02 -1.70
N LEU A 91 -24.25 -14.58 -1.41
CA LEU A 91 -23.37 -15.14 -0.36
C LEU A 91 -23.51 -14.41 1.00
N TYR A 92 -24.61 -13.66 1.22
CA TYR A 92 -24.72 -12.54 2.19
C TYR A 92 -24.66 -12.86 3.68
N SER A 93 -25.10 -14.02 4.18
CA SER A 93 -25.23 -14.21 5.64
C SER A 93 -23.89 -14.33 6.37
N LYS A 94 -22.83 -14.84 5.71
CA LYS A 94 -21.49 -14.99 6.30
C LYS A 94 -20.53 -13.82 5.99
N ARG A 95 -20.93 -12.86 5.15
CA ARG A 95 -20.05 -11.79 4.64
C ARG A 95 -19.80 -10.62 5.57
N LYS A 96 -20.80 -10.22 6.36
CA LYS A 96 -20.68 -9.06 7.24
C LYS A 96 -19.55 -9.21 8.27
N GLN A 97 -19.16 -10.44 8.60
CA GLN A 97 -18.08 -10.71 9.54
C GLN A 97 -16.68 -10.31 9.00
N GLY A 98 -16.50 -10.23 7.67
CA GLY A 98 -15.25 -9.77 7.06
C GLY A 98 -15.17 -8.26 6.90
N ARG A 99 -16.24 -7.63 6.38
CA ARG A 99 -16.26 -6.21 6.00
C ARG A 99 -15.83 -5.28 7.13
N THR A 100 -16.47 -5.37 8.30
CA THR A 100 -16.16 -4.47 9.43
C THR A 100 -14.69 -4.58 9.87
N ARG A 101 -14.11 -5.78 9.84
CA ARG A 101 -12.69 -5.97 10.18
C ARG A 101 -11.78 -5.30 9.17
N PHE A 102 -12.03 -5.46 7.88
CA PHE A 102 -11.25 -4.75 6.85
C PHE A 102 -11.40 -3.23 6.94
N LEU A 103 -12.61 -2.72 7.16
CA LEU A 103 -12.82 -1.27 7.35
C LEU A 103 -12.09 -0.74 8.59
N ASN A 104 -12.03 -1.51 9.68
CA ASN A 104 -11.28 -1.11 10.88
C ASN A 104 -9.76 -1.06 10.61
N LEU A 105 -9.23 -1.96 9.77
CA LEU A 105 -7.83 -1.89 9.32
C LEU A 105 -7.59 -0.62 8.48
N THR A 106 -8.44 -0.34 7.50
CA THR A 106 -8.23 0.81 6.60
C THR A 106 -8.44 2.15 7.31
N SER A 107 -9.34 2.22 8.29
CA SER A 107 -9.62 3.42 9.10
C SER A 107 -8.62 3.66 10.24
N GLN A 108 -7.57 2.84 10.35
CA GLN A 108 -6.54 2.93 11.39
C GLN A 108 -7.05 2.77 12.84
N ARG A 109 -8.29 2.28 13.03
CA ARG A 109 -8.88 2.06 14.36
C ARG A 109 -8.34 0.80 15.03
N ASP A 110 -7.88 -0.17 14.24
CA ASP A 110 -7.30 -1.42 14.75
C ASP A 110 -5.87 -1.56 14.24
N ALA A 111 -4.90 -1.55 15.17
CA ALA A 111 -3.49 -1.72 14.88
C ALA A 111 -3.10 -3.21 14.72
N LYS A 112 -4.03 -4.14 14.99
CA LYS A 112 -3.72 -5.56 15.04
C LYS A 112 -3.60 -6.16 13.64
N THR A 113 -2.68 -7.12 13.52
CA THR A 113 -2.61 -8.01 12.35
C THR A 113 -3.92 -8.80 12.23
N TYR A 114 -4.48 -8.82 11.04
CA TYR A 114 -5.68 -9.59 10.76
C TYR A 114 -5.32 -10.97 10.25
N GLN A 115 -5.61 -11.98 11.06
CA GLN A 115 -5.42 -13.38 10.73
C GLN A 115 -6.78 -14.06 10.48
N PHE A 116 -6.85 -14.90 9.45
CA PHE A 116 -8.01 -15.71 9.12
C PHE A 116 -7.57 -17.00 8.42
N LYS A 117 -8.39 -18.04 8.48
CA LYS A 117 -8.17 -19.29 7.76
C LYS A 117 -8.62 -19.13 6.30
N PRO A 118 -7.72 -19.12 5.31
CA PRO A 118 -8.09 -18.86 3.91
C PRO A 118 -9.04 -19.91 3.33
N GLU A 119 -8.99 -21.15 3.84
CA GLU A 119 -9.83 -22.27 3.43
C GLU A 119 -11.28 -22.07 3.87
N ASP A 120 -11.47 -21.61 5.11
CA ASP A 120 -12.80 -21.35 5.69
C ASP A 120 -13.40 -20.03 5.18
N TYR A 121 -12.54 -19.08 4.80
CA TYR A 121 -12.93 -17.72 4.44
C TYR A 121 -12.31 -17.24 3.11
N PRO A 122 -12.66 -17.85 1.97
CA PRO A 122 -12.08 -17.50 0.66
C PRO A 122 -12.33 -16.04 0.26
N ILE A 123 -13.46 -15.46 0.66
CA ILE A 123 -13.78 -14.04 0.41
C ILE A 123 -12.85 -13.09 1.19
N LYS A 124 -12.43 -13.47 2.40
CA LYS A 124 -11.45 -12.68 3.17
C LYS A 124 -10.08 -12.74 2.50
N ARG A 125 -9.69 -13.92 2.00
CA ARG A 125 -8.47 -14.10 1.21
C ARG A 125 -8.47 -13.21 -0.03
N GLU A 126 -9.55 -13.25 -0.81
CA GLU A 126 -9.71 -12.40 -2.01
C GLU A 126 -9.55 -10.92 -1.69
N MET A 127 -10.22 -10.42 -0.64
CA MET A 127 -10.11 -9.02 -0.23
C MET A 127 -8.70 -8.65 0.23
N ALA A 128 -8.04 -9.50 1.03
CA ALA A 128 -6.69 -9.25 1.51
C ALA A 128 -5.70 -9.19 0.34
N VAL A 129 -5.79 -10.14 -0.60
CA VAL A 129 -4.99 -10.17 -1.81
C VAL A 129 -5.25 -8.92 -2.68
N LEU A 130 -6.51 -8.53 -2.86
CA LEU A 130 -6.88 -7.35 -3.63
C LEU A 130 -6.27 -6.05 -3.05
N LEU A 131 -6.21 -5.92 -1.72
CA LEU A 131 -5.56 -4.76 -1.09
C LEU A 131 -4.06 -4.70 -1.40
N ILE A 132 -3.36 -5.83 -1.37
CA ILE A 132 -1.93 -5.87 -1.69
C ILE A 132 -1.70 -5.62 -3.19
N GLU A 133 -2.54 -6.18 -4.07
CA GLU A 133 -2.49 -5.92 -5.52
C GLU A 133 -2.67 -4.43 -5.83
N ALA A 134 -3.67 -3.78 -5.22
CA ALA A 134 -3.92 -2.36 -5.40
C ALA A 134 -2.78 -1.49 -4.84
N PHE A 135 -2.17 -1.88 -3.72
CA PHE A 135 -1.00 -1.19 -3.18
C PHE A 135 0.22 -1.33 -4.08
N ALA A 136 0.48 -2.53 -4.61
CA ALA A 136 1.56 -2.76 -5.56
C ALA A 136 1.39 -1.89 -6.81
N GLN A 137 0.16 -1.79 -7.32
CA GLN A 137 -0.16 -0.93 -8.46
C GLN A 137 0.09 0.55 -8.15
N GLU A 138 -0.31 1.03 -6.97
CA GLU A 138 -0.03 2.42 -6.57
C GLU A 138 1.47 2.69 -6.47
N ARG A 139 2.25 1.76 -5.92
CA ARG A 139 3.71 1.87 -5.84
C ARG A 139 4.34 1.91 -7.23
N ALA A 140 3.92 1.04 -8.15
CA ALA A 140 4.39 1.07 -9.52
C ALA A 140 4.09 2.41 -10.21
N ASN A 141 2.88 2.95 -10.01
CA ASN A 141 2.49 4.24 -10.57
C ASN A 141 3.31 5.41 -9.98
N ALA A 142 3.58 5.40 -8.67
CA ALA A 142 4.37 6.42 -8.01
C ALA A 142 5.84 6.43 -8.50
N LEU A 143 6.43 5.25 -8.71
CA LEU A 143 7.78 5.12 -9.25
C LEU A 143 7.86 5.63 -10.71
N ALA A 144 6.87 5.27 -11.54
CA ALA A 144 6.78 5.75 -12.92
C ALA A 144 6.62 7.28 -13.00
N ALA A 145 5.81 7.86 -12.12
CA ALA A 145 5.64 9.31 -12.02
C ALA A 145 6.94 10.02 -11.58
N GLY A 146 7.61 9.52 -10.54
CA GLY A 146 8.86 10.08 -10.05
C GLY A 146 10.00 10.03 -11.09
N ALA A 147 10.10 8.95 -11.85
CA ALA A 147 11.06 8.82 -12.94
C ALA A 147 10.79 9.83 -14.08
N SER A 148 9.52 10.10 -14.36
CA SER A 148 9.13 11.08 -15.38
C SER A 148 9.49 12.51 -14.95
N SER A 149 9.29 12.85 -13.67
CA SER A 149 9.65 14.17 -13.12
C SER A 149 11.16 14.42 -13.07
N SER A 150 11.97 13.41 -12.75
CA SER A 150 13.43 13.56 -12.73
C SER A 150 14.02 13.76 -14.13
N LEU A 151 13.48 13.09 -15.15
CA LEU A 151 13.88 13.30 -16.55
C LEU A 151 13.52 14.71 -17.04
N GLN A 152 12.35 15.22 -16.68
CA GLN A 152 11.98 16.61 -17.00
C GLN A 152 12.90 17.62 -16.32
N ALA A 153 13.23 17.43 -15.04
CA ALA A 153 14.16 18.31 -14.32
C ALA A 153 15.57 18.31 -14.93
N ALA A 154 16.08 17.14 -15.33
CA ALA A 154 17.38 17.01 -15.98
C ALA A 154 17.43 17.73 -17.34
N ASN A 155 16.36 17.64 -18.12
CA ASN A 155 16.28 18.30 -19.44
C ASN A 155 16.20 19.84 -19.32
N VAL A 156 15.48 20.35 -18.31
CA VAL A 156 15.42 21.79 -18.00
C VAL A 156 16.78 22.30 -17.48
N GLY A 157 17.48 21.52 -16.66
CA GLY A 157 18.82 21.84 -16.18
C GLY A 157 19.85 21.91 -17.32
N ALA A 158 19.84 20.94 -18.23
CA ALA A 158 20.74 20.93 -19.40
C ALA A 158 20.51 22.12 -20.35
N SER A 159 19.24 22.53 -20.51
CA SER A 159 18.85 23.68 -21.34
C SER A 159 19.30 25.01 -20.72
N THR A 160 19.22 25.13 -19.40
CA THR A 160 19.69 26.33 -18.66
C THR A 160 21.21 26.43 -18.66
N SER A 161 21.91 25.31 -18.58
CA SER A 161 23.38 25.26 -18.59
C SER A 161 23.99 25.59 -19.97
N ARG A 162 23.29 25.28 -21.08
CA ARG A 162 23.73 25.72 -22.43
C ARG A 162 23.54 27.21 -22.65
N ARG A 163 22.41 27.76 -22.18
CA ARG A 163 22.09 29.19 -22.38
C ARG A 163 23.01 30.13 -21.59
N THR A 164 23.52 29.67 -20.45
CA THR A 164 24.53 30.41 -19.67
C THR A 164 25.91 30.37 -20.34
N LEU A 165 26.30 29.26 -20.97
CA LEU A 165 27.57 29.15 -21.68
C LEU A 165 27.63 30.04 -22.94
N ASP A 166 26.54 30.16 -23.70
CA ASP A 166 26.48 31.06 -24.87
C ASP A 166 26.55 32.55 -24.49
N LEU A 167 26.14 32.91 -23.27
CA LEU A 167 26.27 34.27 -22.74
C LEU A 167 27.71 34.63 -22.33
N PHE A 168 28.58 33.65 -22.06
CA PHE A 168 29.99 33.89 -21.74
C PHE A 168 30.91 33.88 -22.96
N VAL A 169 30.51 33.25 -24.08
CA VAL A 169 31.35 33.15 -25.28
C VAL A 169 31.21 34.37 -26.21
N ASN A 170 30.10 35.11 -26.15
CA ASN A 170 29.89 36.33 -26.96
C ASN A 170 30.21 37.66 -26.26
N ARG A 171 30.96 37.64 -25.15
CA ARG A 171 31.44 38.87 -24.52
C ARG A 171 32.85 39.19 -25.02
N GLU A 172 32.94 39.60 -26.28
CA GLU A 172 34.08 40.42 -26.73
C GLU A 172 34.22 41.62 -25.80
N ALA A 173 35.46 41.92 -25.45
CA ALA A 173 35.84 42.96 -24.51
C ALA A 173 35.49 44.36 -25.03
N PRO A 174 34.80 45.17 -24.22
CA PRO A 174 35.14 46.58 -24.16
C PRO A 174 35.63 46.93 -22.76
N ALA A 175 36.85 47.48 -22.76
CA ALA A 175 37.41 48.46 -21.85
C ALA A 175 36.85 48.55 -20.40
N ALA A 176 37.76 48.26 -19.47
CA ALA A 176 37.85 48.80 -18.11
C ALA A 176 36.82 49.87 -17.73
N ARG A 177 35.80 49.46 -16.97
CA ARG A 177 35.11 50.35 -16.02
C ARG A 177 35.08 49.69 -14.65
N THR A 178 35.99 50.15 -13.82
CA THR A 178 36.05 49.91 -12.38
C THR A 178 34.82 50.58 -11.75
N HIS A 179 33.72 49.83 -11.59
CA HIS A 179 32.62 50.24 -10.73
C HIS A 179 32.80 49.59 -9.36
N SER A 180 33.24 50.40 -8.39
CA SER A 180 33.15 50.09 -6.96
C SER A 180 31.74 49.64 -6.62
N ILE A 181 31.61 48.41 -6.13
CA ILE A 181 30.40 47.94 -5.45
C ILE A 181 30.42 48.60 -4.07
N ALA A 182 29.77 49.75 -3.99
CA ALA A 182 29.45 50.38 -2.72
C ALA A 182 28.37 49.55 -2.00
N ASN A 183 28.67 49.18 -0.76
CA ASN A 183 27.72 48.91 0.32
C ASN A 183 26.51 48.02 0.01
N LEU A 184 26.72 46.70 0.07
CA LEU A 184 25.65 45.81 0.50
C LEU A 184 25.60 45.81 2.04
N PRO A 185 24.45 46.12 2.66
CA PRO A 185 24.33 46.03 4.11
C PRO A 185 24.52 44.56 4.53
N VAL A 186 25.49 44.35 5.42
CA VAL A 186 25.67 43.08 6.12
C VAL A 186 24.46 42.90 7.03
N ILE A 187 23.44 42.19 6.54
CA ILE A 187 22.28 41.82 7.34
C ILE A 187 22.77 40.77 8.34
N ASN A 188 22.83 41.17 9.61
CA ASN A 188 23.30 40.35 10.70
C ASN A 188 22.33 39.19 10.97
N ARG A 189 22.86 38.00 11.26
CA ARG A 189 22.10 36.73 11.32
C ARG A 189 21.06 36.70 12.46
N GLU A 190 21.14 37.64 13.39
CA GLU A 190 20.31 37.73 14.60
C GLU A 190 18.87 38.23 14.33
N ASP A 191 18.59 38.88 13.19
CA ASP A 191 17.26 39.42 12.90
C ASP A 191 16.29 38.42 12.23
N TRP A 192 16.76 37.23 11.87
CA TRP A 192 15.91 36.21 11.25
C TRP A 192 14.87 35.62 12.21
N GLY A 193 15.10 35.68 13.52
CA GLY A 193 14.21 35.10 14.54
C GLY A 193 12.98 35.94 14.88
N LYS A 194 12.96 37.24 14.54
CA LYS A 194 11.88 38.16 14.96
C LYS A 194 10.65 38.14 14.05
N GLY A 195 10.77 37.59 12.84
CA GLY A 195 9.67 37.51 11.87
C GLY A 195 8.74 36.30 12.05
N LEU A 196 9.14 35.30 12.84
CA LEU A 196 8.33 34.13 13.12
C LEU A 196 7.43 34.39 14.34
N ASN A 197 6.45 35.26 14.15
CA ASN A 197 5.33 35.43 15.06
C ASN A 197 4.44 34.16 14.98
N LEU A 198 4.89 33.08 15.62
CA LEU A 198 4.12 31.85 15.82
C LEU A 198 3.02 32.17 16.82
N GLY A 199 1.87 32.58 16.30
CA GLY A 199 0.67 32.94 17.06
C GLY A 199 0.32 31.90 18.11
N TRP A 200 0.80 32.12 19.33
CA TRP A 200 0.37 31.46 20.55
C TRP A 200 -0.33 32.53 21.39
N ASN A 201 -1.63 32.67 21.15
CA ASN A 201 -2.57 33.29 22.07
C ASN A 201 -3.97 32.98 21.53
N THR A 202 -5.00 32.72 22.33
CA THR A 202 -5.19 32.94 23.75
C THR A 202 -6.42 32.11 24.13
N GLY A 203 -6.48 31.64 25.37
CA GLY A 203 -7.56 30.80 25.87
C GLY A 203 -8.96 31.41 25.75
N ALA A 204 -9.93 30.51 25.62
CA ALA A 204 -11.31 30.76 25.99
C ALA A 204 -11.58 29.98 27.29
N SER A 205 -11.42 30.67 28.42
CA SER A 205 -12.10 30.33 29.67
C SER A 205 -13.38 31.15 29.74
N GLY A 206 -14.51 30.48 29.88
CA GLY A 206 -15.80 31.10 30.21
C GLY A 206 -16.93 30.18 29.78
N SER A 207 -17.97 29.90 30.55
CA SER A 207 -18.37 30.22 31.92
C SER A 207 -19.46 29.21 32.28
#